data_AF-A0A2G9HAA7-F1
#
_entry.id   AF-A0A2G9HAA7-F1
#
_cell.length_a   1.000
_cell.length_b   1.000
_cell.length_c   1.000
_cell.angle_alpha   90.00
_cell.angle_beta   90.00
_cell.angle_gamma   90.00
#
_symmetry.space_group_name_H-M   'P 1'
#
loop_
_entity.id
_entity.type
_entity.pdbx_description
1 polymer ?
#
loop_
_entity_poly.entity_id
_entity_poly.type
_entity_poly.pdbx_seq_one_letter_code
_entity_poly.pdbx_strand_id
1 'polypeptide(L)'
;MHDSQHNVSMPWNKKETCIAREMQHNERTPTEARLDTKFSPFGDPEDHLTSVLFGPKFLSKVYNLCPREDLALAKMLVRPTSLFIEDLSKQNPFSEEGFGSVKRVYIMCREDKGIPINFQRWQIENSGVAEVKEIENADHMAMLSTPKELCQFLLEIANNYA
;
A
#
# COMPACT_ATOMS: atom_id res chain seq x y z
N MET A 1 -14.58 3.70 -36.03
CA MET A 1 -14.17 2.70 -35.04
C MET A 1 -13.84 3.45 -33.77
N HIS A 2 -14.87 3.70 -32.95
CA HIS A 2 -14.75 4.27 -31.62
C HIS A 2 -15.32 3.21 -30.70
N ASP A 3 -14.46 2.40 -30.09
CA ASP A 3 -14.89 1.54 -28.99
C ASP A 3 -14.73 2.32 -27.70
N SER A 4 -15.89 2.63 -27.13
CA SER A 4 -16.11 3.31 -25.87
C SER A 4 -15.56 2.46 -24.73
N GLN A 5 -14.59 3.04 -24.02
CA GLN A 5 -14.22 2.61 -22.68
C GLN A 5 -15.49 2.57 -21.83
N HIS A 6 -15.98 1.37 -21.54
CA HIS A 6 -17.03 1.16 -20.55
C HIS A 6 -16.40 1.39 -19.18
N ASN A 7 -16.46 2.64 -18.73
CA ASN A 7 -16.18 3.02 -17.36
C ASN A 7 -17.34 2.51 -16.48
N VAL A 8 -17.29 1.23 -16.11
CA VAL A 8 -18.24 0.67 -15.15
C VAL A 8 -17.73 1.05 -13.76
N SER A 9 -18.05 2.26 -13.32
CA SER A 9 -17.82 2.69 -11.95
C SER A 9 -18.55 1.75 -10.99
N MET A 10 -17.82 1.03 -10.14
CA MET A 10 -18.43 0.18 -9.13
C MET A 10 -19.24 1.02 -8.11
N PRO A 11 -20.44 0.56 -7.72
CA PRO A 11 -21.27 1.25 -6.74
C PRO A 11 -20.58 1.32 -5.37
N TRP A 12 -20.73 2.46 -4.70
CA TRP A 12 -20.01 2.84 -3.47
C TRP A 12 -20.16 1.89 -2.29
N ASN A 13 -21.30 1.22 -2.17
CA ASN A 13 -21.53 0.16 -1.17
C ASN A 13 -20.53 -1.02 -1.27
N LYS A 14 -19.87 -1.20 -2.42
CA LYS A 14 -18.78 -2.19 -2.56
C LYS A 14 -17.43 -1.65 -2.07
N LYS A 15 -17.23 -0.34 -1.95
CA LYS A 15 -15.97 0.27 -1.46
C LYS A 15 -15.87 0.27 0.07
N GLU A 16 -16.99 0.29 0.78
CA GLU A 16 -17.04 0.04 2.24
C GLU A 16 -16.49 -1.35 2.59
N THR A 17 -16.63 -2.31 1.66
CA THR A 17 -16.03 -3.64 1.81
C THR A 17 -14.53 -3.67 1.55
N CYS A 18 -13.92 -2.63 0.95
CA CYS A 18 -12.51 -2.64 0.58
C CYS A 18 -11.61 -2.65 1.83
N ILE A 19 -11.81 -1.73 2.77
CA ILE A 19 -11.01 -1.65 4.00
C ILE A 19 -11.18 -2.92 4.84
N ALA A 20 -12.42 -3.39 5.02
CA ALA A 20 -12.68 -4.63 5.74
C ALA A 20 -12.04 -5.86 5.04
N ARG A 21 -11.99 -5.88 3.71
CA ARG A 21 -11.32 -6.94 2.93
C ARG A 21 -9.80 -6.82 2.95
N GLU A 22 -9.24 -5.62 3.00
CA GLU A 22 -7.81 -5.38 3.20
C GLU A 22 -7.36 -5.86 4.58
N MET A 23 -8.17 -5.59 5.62
CA MET A 23 -7.95 -6.13 6.96
C MET A 23 -7.97 -7.66 6.96
N GLN A 24 -8.99 -8.27 6.32
CA GLN A 24 -9.04 -9.73 6.17
C GLN A 24 -7.86 -10.29 5.36
N HIS A 25 -7.37 -9.56 4.35
CA HIS A 25 -6.19 -9.98 3.58
C HIS A 25 -4.93 -9.95 4.46
N ASN A 26 -4.78 -8.92 5.29
CA ASN A 26 -3.67 -8.81 6.24
C ASN A 26 -3.70 -9.91 7.31
N GLU A 27 -4.89 -10.28 7.80
CA GLU A 27 -5.08 -11.44 8.70
C GLU A 27 -4.70 -12.77 8.03
N ARG A 28 -4.98 -12.89 6.72
CA ARG A 28 -4.69 -14.09 5.92
C ARG A 28 -3.27 -14.14 5.36
N THR A 29 -2.46 -13.11 5.59
CA THR A 29 -1.09 -13.07 5.09
C THR A 29 -0.28 -14.18 5.77
N PRO A 30 0.30 -15.13 5.01
CA PRO A 30 0.99 -16.27 5.60
C PRO A 30 2.12 -15.83 6.52
N THR A 31 2.32 -16.55 7.63
CA THR A 31 3.38 -16.25 8.60
C THR A 31 4.77 -16.22 7.95
N GLU A 32 5.00 -17.03 6.92
CA GLU A 32 6.24 -17.06 6.14
C GLU A 32 6.52 -15.72 5.44
N ALA A 33 5.47 -15.01 5.00
CA ALA A 33 5.61 -13.71 4.34
C ALA A 33 6.05 -12.60 5.30
N ARG A 34 5.86 -12.81 6.62
CA ARG A 34 6.21 -11.87 7.71
C ARG A 34 7.66 -11.98 8.18
N LEU A 35 8.37 -13.06 7.83
CA LEU A 35 9.78 -13.29 8.15
C LEU A 35 10.10 -13.06 9.64
N ASP A 36 10.93 -12.08 9.97
CA ASP A 36 11.36 -11.73 11.33
C ASP A 36 10.66 -10.48 11.90
N THR A 37 9.54 -10.09 11.30
CA THR A 37 8.66 -9.03 11.82
C THR A 37 8.09 -9.44 13.18
N LYS A 38 8.18 -8.55 14.15
CA LYS A 38 7.70 -8.77 15.52
C LYS A 38 6.41 -8.01 15.77
N PHE A 39 5.48 -8.68 16.44
CA PHE A 39 4.24 -8.09 16.93
C PHE A 39 4.31 -8.00 18.46
N SER A 40 3.86 -6.90 19.04
CA SER A 40 3.87 -6.72 20.51
C SER A 40 2.71 -5.85 20.95
N PRO A 41 2.01 -6.20 22.05
CA PRO A 41 0.94 -5.36 22.58
C PRO A 41 1.51 -4.02 23.07
N PHE A 42 0.72 -2.96 22.98
CA PHE A 42 1.05 -1.65 23.56
C PHE A 42 -0.22 -0.93 24.02
N GLY A 43 -0.08 0.10 24.86
CA GLY A 43 -1.21 0.82 25.43
C GLY A 43 -1.91 0.06 26.55
N ASP A 44 -3.18 0.40 26.79
CA ASP A 44 -3.98 -0.27 27.80
C ASP A 44 -4.43 -1.66 27.31
N PRO A 45 -4.39 -2.71 28.17
CA PRO A 45 -4.70 -4.09 27.76
C PRO A 45 -6.09 -4.28 27.13
N GLU A 46 -7.05 -3.44 27.49
CA GLU A 46 -8.44 -3.47 27.00
C GLU A 46 -8.57 -2.98 25.55
N ASP A 47 -7.62 -2.17 25.06
CA ASP A 47 -7.65 -1.64 23.70
C ASP A 47 -7.14 -2.66 22.67
N HIS A 48 -6.45 -3.71 23.14
CA HIS A 48 -5.87 -4.78 22.33
C HIS A 48 -4.95 -4.30 21.19
N LEU A 49 -4.33 -3.12 21.35
CA LEU A 49 -3.52 -2.52 20.28
C LEU A 49 -2.23 -3.32 20.05
N THR A 50 -1.95 -3.58 18.77
CA THR A 50 -0.78 -4.36 18.35
C THR A 50 0.23 -3.50 17.60
N SER A 51 1.45 -3.39 18.14
CA SER A 51 2.58 -2.78 17.46
C SER A 51 3.29 -3.78 16.55
N VAL A 52 3.91 -3.29 15.48
CA VAL A 52 4.66 -4.03 14.48
C VAL A 52 6.05 -3.44 14.36
N LEU A 53 7.09 -4.27 14.49
CA LEU A 53 8.47 -3.89 14.21
C LEU A 53 9.02 -4.77 13.10
N PHE A 54 9.31 -4.17 11.94
CA PHE A 54 9.91 -4.87 10.81
C PHE A 54 11.35 -5.28 11.11
N GLY A 55 11.61 -6.58 11.02
CA GLY A 55 12.94 -7.14 11.26
C GLY A 55 13.88 -6.99 10.05
N PRO A 56 15.19 -7.16 10.24
CA PRO A 56 16.18 -7.00 9.18
C PRO A 56 15.99 -7.95 7.98
N LYS A 57 15.43 -9.16 8.14
CA LYS A 57 15.13 -10.06 7.02
C LYS A 57 13.94 -9.53 6.22
N PHE A 58 12.89 -9.05 6.88
CA PHE A 58 11.77 -8.39 6.22
C PHE A 58 12.20 -7.11 5.48
N LEU A 59 13.02 -6.27 6.11
CA LEU A 59 13.59 -5.09 5.44
C LEU A 59 14.38 -5.48 4.19
N SER A 60 15.19 -6.55 4.25
CA SER A 60 15.94 -7.02 3.07
C SER A 60 15.03 -7.53 1.94
N LYS A 61 13.80 -7.99 2.26
CA LYS A 61 12.79 -8.39 1.28
C LYS A 61 12.19 -7.20 0.55
N VAL A 62 11.91 -6.09 1.24
CA VAL A 62 11.24 -4.90 0.67
C VAL A 62 12.20 -3.88 0.05
N TYR A 63 13.50 -3.95 0.38
CA TYR A 63 14.60 -3.18 -0.23
C TYR A 63 15.41 -4.03 -1.22
N ASN A 64 14.81 -5.04 -1.86
CA ASN A 64 15.57 -6.05 -2.61
C ASN A 64 16.18 -5.54 -3.92
N LEU A 65 15.78 -4.37 -4.42
CA LEU A 65 16.37 -3.70 -5.58
C LEU A 65 17.06 -2.38 -5.23
N CYS A 66 17.01 -1.96 -3.96
CA CYS A 66 17.70 -0.78 -3.48
C CYS A 66 19.22 -1.02 -3.34
N PRO A 67 20.04 0.05 -3.41
CA PRO A 67 21.43 0.04 -2.95
C PRO A 67 21.55 -0.49 -1.50
N ARG A 68 22.67 -1.15 -1.21
CA ARG A 68 22.92 -1.72 0.13
C ARG A 68 23.01 -0.65 1.21
N GLU A 69 23.43 0.56 0.85
CA GLU A 69 23.55 1.73 1.71
C GLU A 69 22.18 2.15 2.23
N ASP A 70 21.14 2.08 1.38
CA ASP A 70 19.76 2.39 1.78
C ASP A 70 19.18 1.34 2.71
N LEU A 71 19.46 0.04 2.46
CA LEU A 71 19.09 -1.02 3.41
C LEU A 71 19.80 -0.88 4.76
N ALA A 72 21.07 -0.47 4.77
CA ALA A 72 21.80 -0.19 6.01
C ALA A 72 21.16 0.97 6.77
N LEU A 73 20.84 2.06 6.08
CA LEU A 73 20.15 3.21 6.64
C LEU A 73 18.78 2.84 7.20
N ALA A 74 17.99 2.05 6.46
CA ALA A 74 16.68 1.58 6.91
C ALA A 74 16.76 0.77 8.20
N LYS A 75 17.76 -0.12 8.32
CA LYS A 75 17.99 -0.90 9.55
C LYS A 75 18.36 -0.03 10.76
N MET A 76 18.99 1.12 10.54
CA MET A 76 19.33 2.07 11.60
C MET A 76 18.14 2.94 12.03
N LEU A 77 17.19 3.18 11.13
CA LEU A 77 16.09 4.14 11.34
C LEU A 77 14.72 3.50 11.59
N VAL A 78 14.55 2.20 11.31
CA VAL A 78 13.26 1.51 11.52
C VAL A 78 12.84 1.59 12.98
N ARG A 79 11.55 1.85 13.20
CA ARG A 79 10.93 1.96 14.53
C ARG A 79 9.64 1.15 14.58
N PRO A 80 9.17 0.75 15.77
CA PRO A 80 7.85 0.16 15.92
C PRO A 80 6.77 1.10 15.38
N THR A 81 5.80 0.52 14.67
CA THR A 81 4.60 1.18 14.15
C THR A 81 3.35 0.38 14.56
N SER A 82 2.16 0.74 14.09
CA SER A 82 0.94 -0.07 14.21
C SER A 82 0.15 0.03 12.90
N LEU A 83 -0.60 -1.03 12.58
CA LEU A 83 -1.57 -1.00 11.49
C LEU A 83 -2.94 -0.47 11.94
N PHE A 84 -3.12 -0.23 13.25
CA PHE A 84 -4.36 0.28 13.85
C PHE A 84 -5.61 -0.50 13.43
N ILE A 85 -5.49 -1.82 13.27
CA ILE A 85 -6.58 -2.67 12.76
C ILE A 85 -7.78 -2.60 13.70
N GLU A 86 -7.53 -2.69 15.00
CA GLU A 86 -8.53 -2.66 16.05
C GLU A 86 -9.32 -1.34 16.02
N ASP A 87 -8.63 -0.21 15.87
CA ASP A 87 -9.25 1.12 15.80
C ASP A 87 -10.01 1.32 14.49
N LEU A 88 -9.38 1.02 13.36
CA LEU A 88 -9.96 1.20 12.03
C LEU A 88 -11.18 0.29 11.82
N SER A 89 -11.24 -0.88 12.48
CA SER A 89 -12.39 -1.80 12.39
C SER A 89 -13.67 -1.23 13.01
N LYS A 90 -13.53 -0.23 13.91
CA LYS A 90 -14.63 0.45 14.58
C LYS A 90 -15.01 1.77 13.90
N GLN A 91 -14.22 2.24 12.94
CA GLN A 91 -14.49 3.49 12.24
C GLN A 91 -15.52 3.31 11.13
N ASN A 92 -16.26 4.37 10.85
CA ASN A 92 -17.12 4.42 9.68
C ASN A 92 -16.26 4.41 8.40
N PRO A 93 -16.74 3.77 7.31
CA PRO A 93 -16.09 3.88 6.01
C PRO A 93 -15.96 5.33 5.54
N PHE A 94 -14.98 5.58 4.67
CA PHE A 94 -14.84 6.88 4.02
C PHE A 94 -16.03 7.19 3.09
N SER A 95 -16.46 8.46 3.03
CA SER A 95 -17.62 8.90 2.23
C SER A 95 -17.29 9.23 0.78
N GLU A 96 -18.31 9.22 -0.08
CA GLU A 96 -18.22 9.63 -1.48
C GLU A 96 -17.98 11.15 -1.59
N GLU A 97 -18.72 11.95 -0.83
CA GLU A 97 -18.64 13.40 -0.86
C GLU A 97 -17.29 13.90 -0.32
N GLY A 98 -16.67 13.14 0.59
CA GLY A 98 -15.35 13.42 1.15
C GLY A 98 -14.24 12.76 0.35
N PHE A 99 -13.81 11.57 0.79
CA PHE A 99 -12.70 10.82 0.18
C PHE A 99 -12.93 10.52 -1.32
N GLY A 100 -14.19 10.25 -1.70
CA GLY A 100 -14.53 9.94 -3.07
C GLY A 100 -14.40 11.05 -4.08
N SER A 101 -14.55 12.30 -3.62
CA SER A 101 -14.45 13.50 -4.45
C SER A 101 -13.02 13.73 -4.97
N VAL A 102 -12.01 13.17 -4.29
CA VAL A 102 -10.60 13.34 -4.65
C VAL A 102 -10.22 12.35 -5.76
N LYS A 103 -9.64 12.87 -6.85
CA LYS A 103 -9.06 12.03 -7.90
C LYS A 103 -7.88 11.23 -7.34
N ARG A 104 -7.89 9.92 -7.56
CA ARG A 104 -6.86 8.99 -7.08
C ARG A 104 -6.07 8.43 -8.25
N VAL A 105 -4.75 8.45 -8.14
CA VAL A 105 -3.82 7.80 -9.07
C VAL A 105 -3.05 6.74 -8.30
N TYR A 106 -2.82 5.58 -8.90
CA TYR A 106 -2.04 4.49 -8.30
C TYR A 106 -0.77 4.26 -9.10
N ILE A 107 0.39 4.26 -8.43
CA ILE A 107 1.67 3.90 -9.05
C ILE A 107 2.05 2.50 -8.56
N MET A 108 1.94 1.52 -9.44
CA MET A 108 2.28 0.13 -9.13
C MET A 108 3.78 -0.11 -9.21
N CYS A 109 4.27 -0.95 -8.31
CA CYS A 109 5.67 -1.40 -8.28
C CYS A 109 5.70 -2.90 -8.55
N ARG A 110 6.20 -3.30 -9.73
CA ARG A 110 6.06 -4.67 -10.23
C ARG A 110 6.86 -5.70 -9.42
N GLU A 111 8.03 -5.30 -8.91
CA GLU A 111 8.95 -6.15 -8.15
C GLU A 111 8.74 -6.02 -6.63
N ASP A 112 7.64 -5.40 -6.19
CA ASP A 112 7.29 -5.27 -4.78
C ASP A 112 6.98 -6.63 -4.15
N LYS A 113 7.80 -6.99 -3.15
CA LYS A 113 7.66 -8.22 -2.36
C LYS A 113 6.96 -7.99 -1.01
N GLY A 114 6.78 -6.74 -0.59
CA GLY A 114 6.02 -6.34 0.59
C GLY A 114 4.53 -6.35 0.30
N ILE A 115 4.12 -5.66 -0.76
CA ILE A 115 2.75 -5.58 -1.27
C ILE A 115 2.76 -6.16 -2.70
N PRO A 116 2.53 -7.47 -2.88
CA PRO A 116 2.68 -8.12 -4.18
C PRO A 116 1.80 -7.51 -5.25
N ILE A 117 2.27 -7.51 -6.49
CA ILE A 117 1.58 -6.88 -7.64
C ILE A 117 0.13 -7.35 -7.81
N ASN A 118 -0.18 -8.62 -7.50
CA ASN A 118 -1.55 -9.12 -7.57
C ASN A 118 -2.47 -8.46 -6.54
N PHE A 119 -1.95 -8.14 -5.36
CA PHE A 119 -2.70 -7.41 -4.35
C PHE A 119 -2.85 -5.93 -4.73
N GLN A 120 -1.82 -5.29 -5.30
CA GLN A 120 -1.93 -3.93 -5.84
C GLN A 120 -3.02 -3.84 -6.93
N ARG A 121 -3.05 -4.80 -7.87
CA ARG A 121 -4.10 -4.89 -8.91
C ARG A 121 -5.48 -5.07 -8.29
N TRP A 122 -5.60 -5.95 -7.31
CA TRP A 122 -6.85 -6.12 -6.57
C TRP A 122 -7.29 -4.82 -5.89
N GLN A 123 -6.38 -4.06 -5.28
CA GLN A 123 -6.72 -2.74 -4.71
C GLN A 123 -7.22 -1.78 -5.79
N ILE A 124 -6.57 -1.70 -6.94
CA ILE A 124 -6.97 -0.83 -8.06
C ILE A 124 -8.38 -1.17 -8.54
N GLU A 125 -8.67 -2.45 -8.75
CA GLU A 125 -9.98 -2.93 -9.18
C GLU A 125 -11.08 -2.55 -8.18
N ASN A 126 -10.78 -2.51 -6.88
CA ASN A 126 -11.78 -2.31 -5.83
C ASN A 126 -11.85 -0.89 -5.25
N SER A 127 -10.87 -0.01 -5.53
CA SER A 127 -10.77 1.34 -4.92
C SER A 127 -11.12 2.50 -5.87
N GLY A 128 -11.42 2.23 -7.14
CA GLY A 128 -11.86 3.22 -8.13
C GLY A 128 -10.80 4.28 -8.40
N VAL A 129 -9.67 3.84 -8.95
CA VAL A 129 -8.53 4.69 -9.34
C VAL A 129 -8.78 5.31 -10.72
N ALA A 130 -8.45 6.59 -10.91
CA ALA A 130 -8.67 7.32 -12.16
C ALA A 130 -7.56 7.08 -13.20
N GLU A 131 -6.32 6.89 -12.74
CA GLU A 131 -5.15 6.61 -13.58
C GLU A 131 -4.22 5.64 -12.86
N VAL A 132 -3.59 4.74 -13.62
CA VAL A 132 -2.60 3.79 -13.09
C VAL A 132 -1.31 3.95 -13.88
N LYS A 133 -0.19 4.07 -13.16
CA LYS A 133 1.16 3.97 -13.71
C LYS A 133 1.79 2.68 -13.18
N GLU A 134 2.70 2.06 -13.92
CA GLU A 134 3.47 0.90 -13.48
C GLU A 134 4.96 1.19 -13.65
N ILE A 135 5.75 0.96 -12.60
CA ILE A 135 7.21 0.96 -12.67
C ILE A 135 7.68 -0.49 -12.68
N GLU A 136 8.27 -0.92 -13.80
CA GLU A 136 8.63 -2.33 -14.02
C GLU A 136 9.74 -2.81 -13.07
N ASN A 137 10.71 -1.95 -12.74
CA ASN A 137 11.90 -2.33 -11.95
C ASN A 137 11.91 -1.73 -10.54
N ALA A 138 10.75 -1.41 -9.98
CA ALA A 138 10.61 -0.90 -8.62
C ALA A 138 10.31 -2.02 -7.62
N ASP A 139 11.09 -2.06 -6.54
CA ASP A 139 10.69 -2.78 -5.32
C ASP A 139 9.67 -1.96 -4.51
N HIS A 140 9.41 -2.36 -3.27
CA HIS A 140 8.48 -1.63 -2.38
C HIS A 140 8.91 -0.18 -2.12
N MET A 141 10.21 0.12 -2.26
CA MET A 141 10.82 1.40 -1.98
C MET A 141 11.15 2.13 -3.29
N ALA A 142 10.16 2.29 -4.18
CA ALA A 142 10.34 2.93 -5.49
C ALA A 142 11.04 4.30 -5.45
N MET A 143 10.87 5.05 -4.36
CA MET A 143 11.56 6.33 -4.16
C MET A 143 13.08 6.20 -3.93
N LEU A 144 13.58 4.98 -3.68
CA LEU A 144 15.00 4.66 -3.49
C LEU A 144 15.51 3.77 -4.63
N SER A 145 14.75 2.74 -5.04
CA SER A 145 15.14 1.84 -6.13
C SER A 145 15.04 2.48 -7.51
N THR A 146 14.00 3.28 -7.78
CA THR A 146 13.72 3.90 -9.09
C THR A 146 13.32 5.39 -9.00
N PRO A 147 14.07 6.24 -8.27
CA PRO A 147 13.66 7.62 -7.94
C PRO A 147 13.37 8.50 -9.15
N LYS A 148 14.13 8.33 -10.25
CA LYS A 148 13.98 9.15 -11.46
C LYS A 148 12.67 8.86 -12.19
N GLU A 149 12.32 7.58 -12.33
CA GLU A 149 11.10 7.15 -13.00
C GLU A 149 9.87 7.52 -12.16
N LEU A 150 9.94 7.31 -10.84
CA LEU A 150 8.91 7.80 -9.92
C LEU A 150 8.72 9.31 -10.03
N CYS A 151 9.82 10.09 -10.05
CA CYS A 151 9.76 11.54 -10.21
C CYS A 151 9.10 11.94 -11.54
N GLN A 152 9.44 11.28 -12.64
CA GLN A 152 8.83 11.52 -13.94
C GLN A 152 7.31 11.30 -13.92
N PHE A 153 6.84 10.18 -13.35
CA PHE A 153 5.40 9.93 -13.21
C PHE A 153 4.70 10.95 -12.30
N LEU A 154 5.33 11.36 -11.19
CA LEU A 154 4.76 12.40 -10.32
C LEU A 154 4.65 13.75 -11.05
N LEU A 155 5.63 14.13 -11.87
CA LEU A 155 5.58 15.33 -12.68
C LEU A 155 4.50 15.26 -13.77
N GLU A 156 4.34 14.11 -14.42
CA GLU A 156 3.24 13.89 -15.38
C GLU A 156 1.87 14.00 -14.71
N ILE A 157 1.69 13.37 -13.55
CA ILE A 157 0.45 13.46 -12.76
C ILE A 157 0.18 14.92 -12.38
N ALA A 158 1.20 15.63 -11.88
CA ALA A 158 1.07 17.04 -11.51
C ALA A 158 0.65 17.89 -12.72
N ASN A 159 1.23 17.67 -13.90
CA ASN A 159 0.86 18.40 -15.11
C ASN A 159 -0.54 18.04 -15.64
N ASN A 160 -0.95 16.77 -15.55
CA ASN A 160 -2.24 16.29 -16.02
C ASN A 160 -3.42 16.75 -15.14
N TYR A 161 -3.15 17.07 -13.88
CA TYR A 161 -4.15 17.46 -12.88
C TYR A 161 -3.91 18.86 -12.27
N ALA A 162 -3.06 19.67 -12.91
CA ALA A 162 -2.83 21.08 -12.57
C ALA A 162 -4.06 21.97 -12.80
#